data_AF-A0A944Z9Q0-F1
#
_entry.id   AF-A0A944Z9Q0-F1
#
_cell.length_a   1.000
_cell.length_b   1.000
_cell.length_c   1.000
_cell.angle_alpha   90.00
_cell.angle_beta   90.00
_cell.angle_gamma   90.00
#
_symmetry.space_group_name_H-M   'P 1'
#
loop_
_entity.id
_entity.type
_entity.pdbx_description
1 polymer ?
#
loop_
_entity_poly.entity_id
_entity_poly.type
_entity_poly.pdbx_seq_one_letter_code
_entity_poly.pdbx_strand_id
1 'polypeptide(L)'
;MKDDNHFGEIIAQGTQVVGPGSIHPDTGTKYDVVKDVKIATISRELVLSELMEYMPIAYPKKDLKTEIGDISVMDVLDMAGAQLRQVGSQLVCGHPVHGSTNDNNFVVNPEKNIWHCFRCDSGGGAISLVAVLESIIECCDAKSGGLRDDKFKQTLNVAKEKYGFDIKDSTERDGEGSGQVSQSDKLLQIASEIMLFHDQDKKGFAFLNNEAIPLRSKKVKQWLAYKYFQTTGKPPNSDSLNQAIVVLEGKAIFECSQIKLFNRIASTTNVFWYDM
;
A
#
# COMPACT_ATOMS: atom_id res chain seq x y z
N MET A 1 21.16 -37.04 -12.90
CA MET A 1 22.31 -37.00 -11.97
C MET A 1 22.29 -38.31 -11.19
N LYS A 2 23.39 -39.05 -11.20
CA LYS A 2 23.62 -40.27 -10.42
C LYS A 2 24.40 -39.84 -9.19
N ASP A 3 23.69 -39.74 -8.08
CA ASP A 3 24.15 -39.77 -6.67
C ASP A 3 22.86 -39.53 -5.86
N ASP A 4 22.17 -40.63 -5.55
CA ASP A 4 20.76 -40.72 -5.11
C ASP A 4 20.53 -40.30 -3.65
N ASN A 5 21.11 -39.18 -3.20
CA ASN A 5 20.66 -38.58 -1.96
C ASN A 5 19.45 -37.67 -2.22
N HIS A 6 18.28 -38.30 -2.29
CA HIS A 6 17.00 -37.61 -2.30
C HIS A 6 16.65 -37.16 -0.87
N PHE A 7 16.83 -35.87 -0.58
CA PHE A 7 16.62 -35.29 0.76
C PHE A 7 15.16 -34.88 1.04
N GLY A 8 14.27 -35.01 0.05
CA GLY A 8 12.84 -34.73 0.17
C GLY A 8 12.27 -33.95 -1.02
N GLU A 9 10.94 -33.82 -1.04
CA GLU A 9 10.18 -33.07 -2.05
C GLU A 9 9.50 -31.85 -1.42
N ILE A 10 9.55 -30.70 -2.10
CA ILE A 10 8.72 -29.54 -1.74
C ILE A 10 7.44 -29.63 -2.55
N ILE A 11 6.33 -29.85 -1.87
CA ILE A 11 5.02 -30.05 -2.46
C ILE A 11 4.24 -28.72 -2.39
N ALA A 12 3.88 -28.15 -3.54
CA ALA A 12 3.22 -26.85 -3.67
C ALA A 12 1.69 -26.96 -3.83
N GLN A 13 0.98 -25.83 -3.82
CA GLN A 13 -0.48 -25.80 -4.00
C GLN A 13 -0.92 -26.49 -5.31
N GLY A 14 -1.95 -27.34 -5.23
CA GLY A 14 -2.50 -28.10 -6.39
C GLY A 14 -1.95 -29.52 -6.53
N THR A 15 -1.09 -29.95 -5.61
CA THR A 15 -0.59 -31.32 -5.52
C THR A 15 -1.42 -32.14 -4.53
N GLN A 16 -1.30 -33.47 -4.61
CA GLN A 16 -1.98 -34.39 -3.71
C GLN A 16 -1.03 -34.80 -2.57
N VAL A 17 -1.52 -34.71 -1.33
CA VAL A 17 -0.83 -35.30 -0.17
C VAL A 17 -1.45 -36.68 0.07
N VAL A 18 -0.63 -37.71 -0.06
CA VAL A 18 -1.07 -39.10 0.13
C VAL A 18 -0.76 -39.53 1.56
N GLY A 19 -1.80 -39.90 2.32
CA GLY A 19 -1.67 -40.34 3.70
C GLY A 19 -1.53 -41.86 3.83
N PRO A 20 -1.01 -42.37 4.97
CA PRO A 20 -1.06 -43.79 5.33
C PRO A 20 -2.44 -44.42 5.11
N GLY A 21 -2.49 -45.55 4.41
CA GLY A 21 -3.74 -46.27 4.12
C GLY A 21 -4.52 -45.75 2.90
N SER A 22 -4.00 -44.73 2.20
CA SER A 22 -4.56 -44.28 0.93
C SER A 22 -4.38 -45.34 -0.18
N ILE A 23 -5.24 -45.29 -1.19
CA ILE A 23 -5.15 -46.12 -2.40
C ILE A 23 -5.17 -45.18 -3.60
N HIS A 24 -4.21 -45.31 -4.52
CA HIS A 24 -4.18 -44.52 -5.74
C HIS A 24 -5.44 -44.81 -6.58
N PRO A 25 -6.21 -43.80 -7.01
CA PRO A 25 -7.50 -44.01 -7.66
C PRO A 25 -7.38 -44.76 -9.00
N ASP A 26 -6.37 -44.42 -9.82
CA ASP A 26 -6.22 -45.03 -11.14
C ASP A 26 -5.43 -46.35 -11.14
N THR A 27 -4.37 -46.47 -10.34
CA THR A 27 -3.48 -47.64 -10.35
C THR A 27 -3.86 -48.69 -9.30
N GLY A 28 -4.71 -48.34 -8.32
CA GLY A 28 -5.01 -49.21 -7.17
C GLY A 28 -3.84 -49.43 -6.22
N THR A 29 -2.73 -48.71 -6.38
CA THR A 29 -1.55 -48.85 -5.52
C THR A 29 -1.90 -48.44 -4.10
N LYS A 30 -1.71 -49.36 -3.15
CA LYS A 30 -1.90 -49.10 -1.73
C LYS A 30 -0.65 -48.44 -1.15
N TYR A 31 -0.83 -47.38 -0.37
CA TYR A 31 0.23 -46.69 0.34
C TYR A 31 0.29 -47.20 1.79
N ASP A 32 1.34 -47.94 2.11
CA ASP A 32 1.59 -48.49 3.45
C ASP A 32 2.73 -47.73 4.16
N VAL A 33 2.67 -47.68 5.49
CA VAL A 33 3.71 -47.01 6.29
C VAL A 33 4.97 -47.86 6.31
N VAL A 34 6.03 -47.37 5.67
CA VAL A 34 7.34 -48.03 5.68
C VAL A 34 8.12 -47.72 6.96
N LYS A 35 7.99 -46.49 7.49
CA LYS A 35 8.69 -46.03 8.68
C LYS A 35 7.83 -45.05 9.48
N ASP A 36 7.28 -45.51 10.60
CA ASP A 36 6.41 -44.72 11.48
C ASP A 36 7.26 -43.87 12.43
N VAL A 37 7.70 -42.70 11.94
CA VAL A 37 8.42 -41.70 12.73
C VAL A 37 7.57 -40.45 12.87
N LYS A 38 7.74 -39.74 13.99
CA LYS A 38 7.10 -38.45 14.20
C LYS A 38 7.50 -37.50 13.07
N ILE A 39 6.51 -36.78 12.54
CA ILE A 39 6.75 -35.72 11.56
C ILE A 39 7.64 -34.66 12.22
N ALA A 40 8.80 -34.41 11.60
CA ALA A 40 9.65 -33.31 11.99
C ALA A 40 8.96 -32.00 11.60
N THR A 41 8.87 -31.06 12.54
CA THR A 41 8.32 -29.73 12.28
C THR A 41 9.46 -28.73 12.13
N ILE A 42 9.34 -27.85 11.14
CA ILE A 42 10.25 -26.74 10.93
C ILE A 42 9.43 -25.45 10.78
N SER A 43 9.93 -24.33 11.31
CA SER A 43 9.25 -23.04 11.19
C SER A 43 9.35 -22.50 9.76
N ARG A 44 8.33 -21.78 9.30
CA ARG A 44 8.37 -21.05 8.02
C ARG A 44 9.59 -20.14 7.93
N GLU A 45 9.92 -19.47 9.03
CA GLU A 45 11.11 -18.61 9.15
C GLU A 45 12.38 -19.36 8.79
N LEU A 46 12.61 -20.53 9.40
CA LEU A 46 13.83 -21.31 9.16
C LEU A 46 13.86 -21.85 7.73
N VAL A 47 12.72 -22.31 7.18
CA VAL A 47 12.67 -22.73 5.77
C VAL A 47 13.03 -21.57 4.84
N LEU A 48 12.44 -20.39 5.04
CA LEU A 48 12.66 -19.25 4.14
C LEU A 48 14.08 -18.68 4.26
N SER A 49 14.63 -18.63 5.47
CA SER A 49 15.96 -18.07 5.69
C SER A 49 17.08 -19.01 5.20
N GLU A 50 16.91 -20.33 5.28
CA GLU A 50 17.87 -21.29 4.72
C GLU A 50 17.82 -21.36 3.19
N LEU A 51 16.64 -21.15 2.60
CA LEU A 51 16.47 -21.20 1.13
C LEU A 51 16.68 -19.85 0.44
N MET A 52 16.97 -18.78 1.18
CA MET A 52 17.00 -17.40 0.67
C MET A 52 17.96 -17.18 -0.50
N GLU A 53 19.09 -17.91 -0.54
CA GLU A 53 20.08 -17.83 -1.61
C GLU A 53 19.53 -18.33 -2.95
N TYR A 54 18.58 -19.27 -2.89
CA TYR A 54 18.00 -19.95 -4.05
C TYR A 54 16.66 -19.37 -4.48
N MET A 55 16.09 -18.47 -3.68
CA MET A 55 14.77 -17.90 -3.92
C MET A 55 14.86 -16.44 -4.39
N PRO A 56 14.09 -16.03 -5.41
CA PRO A 56 13.91 -14.62 -5.68
C PRO A 56 13.15 -13.98 -4.50
N ILE A 57 13.84 -13.13 -3.73
CA ILE A 57 13.20 -12.44 -2.61
C ILE A 57 12.22 -11.39 -3.16
N ALA A 58 10.94 -11.64 -2.93
CA ALA A 58 9.89 -10.66 -3.13
C ALA A 58 9.89 -9.67 -1.96
N TYR A 59 10.64 -8.57 -2.11
CA TYR A 59 10.63 -7.52 -1.09
C TYR A 59 9.24 -6.88 -0.96
N PRO A 60 8.83 -6.50 0.27
CA PRO A 60 7.63 -5.75 0.46
C PRO A 60 7.70 -4.44 -0.32
N LYS A 61 6.56 -4.03 -0.89
CA LYS A 61 6.46 -2.70 -1.49
C LYS A 61 6.63 -1.67 -0.39
N LYS A 62 7.51 -0.69 -0.63
CA LYS A 62 7.61 0.45 0.26
C LYS A 62 6.33 1.26 0.24
N ASP A 63 6.08 1.90 1.37
CA ASP A 63 5.01 2.85 1.52
C ASP A 63 5.53 4.25 1.19
N LEU A 64 5.22 4.73 -0.02
CA LEU A 64 5.69 6.02 -0.51
C LEU A 64 5.24 7.20 0.36
N LYS A 65 4.18 7.04 1.18
CA LYS A 65 3.72 8.08 2.10
C LYS A 65 4.65 8.28 3.29
N THR A 66 5.44 7.27 3.64
CA THR A 66 6.36 7.30 4.78
C THR A 66 7.84 7.29 4.35
N GLU A 67 8.12 7.32 3.04
CA GLU A 67 9.47 7.45 2.52
C GLU A 67 9.98 8.89 2.61
N ILE A 68 11.18 9.03 3.17
CA ILE A 68 11.93 10.29 3.25
C ILE A 68 13.25 10.07 2.52
N GLY A 69 13.47 10.90 1.48
CA GLY A 69 14.39 10.62 0.37
C GLY A 69 15.87 10.52 0.72
N ASP A 70 16.28 10.99 1.90
CA ASP A 70 17.69 11.12 2.26
C ASP A 70 18.13 10.11 3.36
N ILE A 71 17.28 9.14 3.73
CA ILE A 71 17.58 8.20 4.82
C ILE A 71 17.78 6.78 4.29
N SER A 72 18.93 6.19 4.61
CA SER A 72 19.32 4.83 4.24
C SER A 72 18.97 3.83 5.34
N VAL A 73 18.41 2.69 4.94
CA VAL A 73 18.22 1.51 5.80
C VAL A 73 19.55 1.03 6.36
N MET A 74 20.63 1.12 5.58
CA MET A 74 21.97 0.72 6.04
C MET A 74 22.46 1.61 7.18
N ASP A 75 22.26 2.92 7.09
CA ASP A 75 22.70 3.87 8.12
C ASP A 75 21.91 3.66 9.42
N VAL A 76 20.60 3.42 9.32
CA VAL A 76 19.75 3.09 10.48
C VAL A 76 20.25 1.81 11.16
N LEU A 77 20.61 0.78 10.38
CA LEU A 77 21.11 -0.49 10.91
C LEU A 77 22.50 -0.36 11.54
N ASP A 78 23.40 0.40 10.93
CA ASP A 78 24.74 0.67 11.45
C ASP A 78 24.66 1.40 12.80
N MET A 79 23.81 2.44 12.89
CA MET A 79 23.53 3.13 14.16
C MET A 79 22.87 2.22 15.21
N ALA A 80 22.08 1.24 14.78
CA ALA A 80 21.49 0.23 15.66
C ALA A 80 22.50 -0.87 16.07
N GLY A 81 23.73 -0.86 15.55
CA GLY A 81 24.76 -1.85 15.83
C GLY A 81 24.49 -3.22 15.19
N ALA A 82 23.67 -3.28 14.13
CA ALA A 82 23.34 -4.53 13.45
C ALA A 82 24.53 -5.03 12.63
N GLN A 83 24.92 -6.29 12.84
CA GLN A 83 26.03 -6.92 12.12
C GLN A 83 25.50 -7.70 10.91
N LEU A 84 25.56 -7.09 9.73
CA LEU A 84 25.12 -7.71 8.48
C LEU A 84 26.18 -8.69 7.95
N ARG A 85 25.71 -9.82 7.43
CA ARG A 85 26.51 -10.85 6.74
C ARG A 85 25.98 -11.02 5.32
N GLN A 86 26.88 -11.35 4.40
CA GLN A 86 26.49 -11.67 3.03
C GLN A 86 26.17 -13.16 2.90
N VAL A 87 24.99 -13.47 2.35
CA VAL A 87 24.56 -14.83 2.00
C VAL A 87 24.04 -14.80 0.56
N GLY A 88 24.76 -15.44 -0.36
CA GLY A 88 24.52 -15.28 -1.79
C GLY A 88 24.56 -13.81 -2.23
N SER A 89 23.47 -13.34 -2.84
CA SER A 89 23.30 -11.93 -3.25
C SER A 89 22.64 -11.04 -2.19
N GLN A 90 22.45 -11.55 -0.96
CA GLN A 90 21.64 -10.91 0.07
C GLN A 90 22.50 -10.44 1.24
N LEU A 91 22.10 -9.32 1.87
CA LEU A 91 22.64 -8.88 3.14
C LEU A 91 21.65 -9.21 4.26
N VAL A 92 22.11 -9.92 5.28
CA VAL A 92 21.22 -10.52 6.28
C VAL A 92 21.78 -10.40 7.69
N CYS A 93 20.88 -10.40 8.68
CA CYS A 93 21.22 -10.57 10.09
C CYS A 93 20.03 -11.14 10.87
N GLY A 94 20.25 -11.35 12.18
CA GLY A 94 19.14 -11.53 13.11
C GLY A 94 18.36 -10.23 13.25
N HIS A 95 17.04 -10.31 13.32
CA HIS A 95 16.22 -9.13 13.47
C HIS A 95 16.59 -8.35 14.75
N PRO A 96 16.84 -7.03 14.68
CA PRO A 96 17.37 -6.27 15.82
C PRO A 96 16.47 -6.17 17.08
N VAL A 97 15.15 -6.37 16.96
CA VAL A 97 14.20 -6.18 18.07
C VAL A 97 13.55 -7.47 18.54
N HIS A 98 13.64 -8.54 17.74
CA HIS A 98 13.07 -9.83 18.11
C HIS A 98 13.94 -10.98 17.63
N GLY A 99 14.00 -12.05 18.42
CA GLY A 99 14.91 -13.17 18.15
C GLY A 99 14.74 -13.79 16.76
N SER A 100 15.83 -14.39 16.29
CA SER A 100 15.93 -15.24 15.11
C SER A 100 16.35 -16.65 15.53
N THR A 101 15.96 -17.66 14.77
CA THR A 101 16.43 -19.04 15.01
C THR A 101 17.88 -19.24 14.55
N ASN A 102 18.30 -18.54 13.48
CA ASN A 102 19.59 -18.73 12.81
C ASN A 102 20.24 -17.40 12.36
N ASP A 103 19.79 -16.27 12.91
CA ASP A 103 20.26 -14.93 12.55
C ASP A 103 20.23 -14.59 11.04
N ASN A 104 19.28 -15.18 10.30
CA ASN A 104 19.07 -14.93 8.86
C ASN A 104 17.63 -14.45 8.55
N ASN A 105 16.84 -14.10 9.56
CA ASN A 105 15.43 -13.76 9.38
C ASN A 105 15.17 -12.32 8.93
N PHE A 106 16.19 -11.47 8.96
CA PHE A 106 16.14 -10.08 8.52
C PHE A 106 17.04 -9.88 7.31
N VAL A 107 16.47 -9.40 6.19
CA VAL A 107 17.17 -9.22 4.91
C VAL A 107 17.08 -7.78 4.47
N VAL A 108 18.16 -7.28 3.88
CA VAL A 108 18.30 -5.91 3.41
C VAL A 108 18.67 -5.90 1.94
N ASN A 109 18.03 -4.99 1.20
CA ASN A 109 18.41 -4.62 -0.15
C ASN A 109 18.87 -3.15 -0.16
N PRO A 110 20.19 -2.87 -0.19
CA PRO A 110 20.71 -1.51 -0.19
C PRO A 110 20.27 -0.70 -1.42
N GLU A 111 20.30 -1.31 -2.60
CA GLU A 111 19.96 -0.62 -3.86
C GLU A 111 18.52 -0.11 -3.87
N LYS A 112 17.59 -0.94 -3.40
CA LYS A 112 16.18 -0.56 -3.27
C LYS A 112 15.93 0.24 -2.00
N ASN A 113 16.86 0.28 -1.06
CA ASN A 113 16.71 0.87 0.28
C ASN A 113 15.51 0.26 1.05
N ILE A 114 15.44 -1.09 1.09
CA ILE A 114 14.34 -1.88 1.69
C ILE A 114 14.90 -2.94 2.63
N TRP A 115 14.18 -3.23 3.72
CA TRP A 115 14.36 -4.43 4.53
C TRP A 115 13.11 -5.32 4.53
N HIS A 116 13.29 -6.60 4.88
CA HIS A 116 12.23 -7.59 5.05
C HIS A 116 12.53 -8.53 6.21
N CYS A 117 11.50 -8.84 7.00
CA CYS A 117 11.52 -9.85 8.04
C CYS A 117 10.73 -11.08 7.59
N PHE A 118 11.38 -12.24 7.48
CA PHE A 118 10.72 -13.50 7.09
C PHE A 118 9.80 -14.06 8.17
N ARG A 119 10.07 -13.75 9.44
CA ARG A 119 9.27 -14.20 10.58
C ARG A 119 7.89 -13.53 10.59
N CYS A 120 7.86 -12.20 10.44
CA CYS A 120 6.63 -11.39 10.53
C CYS A 120 5.98 -11.12 9.16
N ASP A 121 6.66 -11.48 8.08
CA ASP A 121 6.24 -11.22 6.70
C ASP A 121 5.94 -9.72 6.49
N SER A 122 6.89 -8.90 6.92
CA SER A 122 6.76 -7.44 7.01
C SER A 122 8.10 -6.77 6.67
N GLY A 123 8.06 -5.47 6.38
CA GLY A 123 9.24 -4.70 6.07
C GLY A 123 8.92 -3.39 5.38
N GLY A 124 9.94 -2.64 5.01
CA GLY A 124 9.76 -1.34 4.40
C GLY A 124 11.07 -0.58 4.21
N GLY A 125 10.97 0.74 4.16
CA GLY A 125 12.13 1.63 4.07
C GLY A 125 12.71 2.00 5.45
N ALA A 126 13.61 2.99 5.44
CA ALA A 126 14.36 3.41 6.61
C ALA A 126 13.47 3.95 7.74
N ILE A 127 12.47 4.78 7.45
CA ILE A 127 11.56 5.32 8.48
C ILE A 127 10.77 4.21 9.17
N SER A 128 10.21 3.25 8.43
CA SER A 128 9.54 2.10 9.04
C SER A 128 10.50 1.24 9.87
N LEU A 129 11.79 1.19 9.51
CA LEU A 129 12.78 0.51 10.33
C LEU A 129 12.99 1.24 11.66
N VAL A 130 13.19 2.56 11.65
CA VAL A 130 13.30 3.38 12.87
C VAL A 130 12.08 3.16 13.77
N ALA A 131 10.86 3.17 13.20
CA ALA A 131 9.64 2.94 13.97
C ALA A 131 9.63 1.57 14.68
N VAL A 132 10.15 0.53 14.04
CA VAL A 132 10.26 -0.82 14.63
C VAL A 132 11.35 -0.86 15.70
N LEU A 133 12.54 -0.32 15.42
CA LEU A 133 13.67 -0.29 16.35
C LEU A 133 13.33 0.44 17.65
N GLU A 134 12.51 1.47 17.55
CA GLU A 134 12.08 2.32 18.68
C GLU A 134 10.76 1.86 19.31
N SER A 135 10.25 0.69 18.91
CA SER A 135 9.00 0.11 19.42
C SER A 135 7.79 1.04 19.30
N ILE A 136 7.78 1.93 18.29
CA ILE A 136 6.64 2.79 17.93
C ILE A 136 5.57 1.96 17.19
N ILE A 137 6.03 1.01 16.39
CA ILE A 137 5.20 -0.04 15.79
C ILE A 137 5.83 -1.41 16.05
N GLU A 138 4.99 -2.44 16.07
CA GLU A 138 5.47 -3.82 16.06
C GLU A 138 6.04 -4.17 14.68
N CYS A 139 6.97 -5.13 14.61
CA CYS A 139 7.52 -5.57 13.34
C CYS A 139 6.43 -6.05 12.37
N CYS A 140 5.41 -6.75 12.87
CA CYS A 140 4.26 -7.21 12.06
C CYS A 140 3.46 -6.07 11.42
N ASP A 141 3.51 -4.87 12.00
CA ASP A 141 2.81 -3.67 11.53
C ASP A 141 3.62 -2.87 10.51
N ALA A 142 4.88 -3.25 10.24
CA ALA A 142 5.69 -2.66 9.17
C ALA A 142 5.17 -3.11 7.79
N LYS A 143 4.00 -2.61 7.42
CA LYS A 143 3.28 -2.86 6.17
C LYS A 143 2.67 -1.54 5.70
N SER A 144 2.19 -1.50 4.45
CA SER A 144 1.53 -0.30 3.93
C SER A 144 0.34 0.07 4.83
N GLY A 145 0.29 1.32 5.28
CA GLY A 145 -0.73 1.79 6.22
C GLY A 145 -0.42 1.62 7.71
N GLY A 146 0.57 0.81 8.09
CA GLY A 146 0.84 0.52 9.51
C GLY A 146 1.57 1.63 10.27
N LEU A 147 2.26 2.52 9.54
CA LEU A 147 2.88 3.73 10.10
C LEU A 147 2.17 4.97 9.57
N ARG A 148 1.35 5.61 10.40
CA ARG A 148 0.53 6.78 10.04
C ARG A 148 0.44 7.78 11.18
N ASP A 149 -0.02 8.98 10.83
CA ASP A 149 -0.46 10.02 11.75
C ASP A 149 0.54 10.25 12.89
N ASP A 150 0.10 10.14 14.14
CA ASP A 150 0.92 10.39 15.32
C ASP A 150 2.13 9.47 15.42
N LYS A 151 1.98 8.19 15.06
CA LYS A 151 3.11 7.23 15.04
C LYS A 151 4.16 7.64 14.01
N PHE A 152 3.73 8.13 12.86
CA PHE A 152 4.65 8.65 11.84
C PHE A 152 5.37 9.90 12.34
N LYS A 153 4.63 10.89 12.86
CA LYS A 153 5.21 12.12 13.44
C LYS A 153 6.21 11.80 14.57
N GLN A 154 5.85 10.90 15.48
CA GLN A 154 6.72 10.43 16.55
C GLN A 154 8.00 9.79 15.99
N THR A 155 7.88 8.97 14.94
CA THR A 155 9.03 8.34 14.30
C THR A 155 9.98 9.36 13.68
N LEU A 156 9.44 10.42 13.06
CA LEU A 156 10.27 11.50 12.49
C LEU A 156 11.04 12.25 13.57
N ASN A 157 10.39 12.54 14.70
CA ASN A 157 11.06 13.18 15.83
C ASN A 157 12.21 12.30 16.36
N VAL A 158 11.98 10.99 16.53
CA VAL A 158 13.04 10.09 17.00
C VAL A 158 14.16 9.95 15.96
N ALA A 159 13.83 9.85 14.68
CA ALA A 159 14.82 9.81 13.60
C ALA A 159 15.68 11.08 13.55
N LYS A 160 15.12 12.24 13.88
CA LYS A 160 15.86 13.51 13.99
C LYS A 160 16.71 13.58 15.26
N GLU A 161 16.11 13.30 16.42
CA GLU A 161 16.74 13.52 17.73
C GLU A 161 17.75 12.44 18.10
N LYS A 162 17.44 11.18 17.83
CA LYS A 162 18.26 10.03 18.22
C LYS A 162 19.23 9.60 17.13
N TYR A 163 18.78 9.62 15.87
CA TYR A 163 19.58 9.17 14.74
C TYR A 163 20.25 10.33 13.98
N GLY A 164 19.91 11.59 14.29
CA GLY A 164 20.56 12.76 13.70
C GLY A 164 20.28 12.95 12.21
N PHE A 165 19.23 12.32 11.65
CA PHE A 165 18.90 12.49 10.24
C PHE A 165 18.35 13.89 9.98
N ASP A 166 18.84 14.53 8.91
CA ASP A 166 18.33 15.81 8.42
C ASP A 166 16.98 15.60 7.73
N ILE A 167 15.94 15.46 8.56
CA ILE A 167 14.57 15.39 8.09
C ILE A 167 14.15 16.82 7.80
N LYS A 168 14.28 17.21 6.52
CA LYS A 168 13.59 18.39 6.00
C LYS A 168 12.14 18.24 6.41
N ASP A 169 11.67 19.21 7.18
CA ASP A 169 10.32 19.29 7.70
C ASP A 169 9.35 19.22 6.50
N SER A 170 8.96 18.01 6.15
CA SER A 170 7.91 17.71 5.20
C SER A 170 6.62 17.48 5.98
N THR A 171 6.52 18.11 7.15
CA THR A 171 5.30 18.27 7.97
C THR A 171 4.19 19.04 7.24
N GLU A 172 4.39 19.43 5.98
CA GLU A 172 3.32 19.75 5.02
C GLU A 172 2.93 18.57 4.11
N ARG A 173 2.90 17.34 4.63
CA ARG A 173 2.16 16.23 4.02
C ARG A 173 1.13 15.70 5.01
N ASP A 174 -0.04 16.33 4.91
CA ASP A 174 -1.37 15.89 5.33
C ASP A 174 -1.49 15.28 6.74
N GLY A 175 -1.85 16.14 7.69
CA GLY A 175 -2.29 15.77 9.03
C GLY A 175 -2.51 16.98 9.94
N GLU A 176 -3.51 17.81 9.57
CA GLU A 176 -4.22 18.88 10.31
C GLU A 176 -3.42 19.74 11.32
N GLY A 177 -3.37 21.05 11.08
CA GLY A 177 -3.07 22.03 12.13
C GLY A 177 -2.24 23.27 11.79
N SER A 178 -2.17 23.71 10.53
CA SER A 178 -1.82 25.10 10.22
C SER A 178 -2.78 25.60 9.15
N GLY A 179 -3.23 26.85 9.23
CA GLY A 179 -4.37 27.42 8.48
C GLY A 179 -4.24 27.48 6.95
N GLN A 180 -3.56 26.54 6.31
CA GLN A 180 -3.41 26.46 4.87
C GLN A 180 -4.25 25.32 4.30
N VAL A 181 -5.40 25.71 3.74
CA VAL A 181 -6.39 24.85 3.08
C VAL A 181 -5.71 23.88 2.10
N SER A 182 -5.97 22.57 2.27
CA SER A 182 -5.39 21.49 1.47
C SER A 182 -5.71 21.63 -0.03
N GLN A 183 -5.02 20.89 -0.91
CA GLN A 183 -5.35 20.96 -2.35
C GLN A 183 -6.79 20.48 -2.62
N SER A 184 -7.24 19.42 -1.95
CA SER A 184 -8.60 18.90 -2.06
C SER A 184 -9.63 19.89 -1.50
N ASP A 185 -9.36 20.52 -0.35
CA ASP A 185 -10.26 21.53 0.22
C ASP A 185 -10.37 22.78 -0.66
N LYS A 186 -9.26 23.25 -1.26
CA LYS A 186 -9.28 24.34 -2.24
C LYS A 186 -10.08 23.96 -3.50
N LEU A 187 -9.95 22.72 -3.97
CA LEU A 187 -10.76 22.22 -5.08
C LEU A 187 -12.25 22.17 -4.71
N LEU A 188 -12.60 21.78 -3.49
CA LEU A 188 -13.97 21.82 -2.98
C LEU A 188 -14.50 23.24 -2.82
N GLN A 189 -13.65 24.19 -2.43
CA GLN A 189 -13.98 25.61 -2.36
C GLN A 189 -14.25 26.18 -3.76
N ILE A 190 -13.39 25.89 -4.74
CA ILE A 190 -13.63 26.24 -6.16
C ILE A 190 -14.95 25.65 -6.65
N ALA A 191 -15.24 24.41 -6.26
CA ALA A 191 -16.47 23.74 -6.63
C ALA A 191 -17.72 24.22 -5.84
N SER A 192 -17.57 25.09 -4.84
CA SER A 192 -18.73 25.68 -4.17
C SER A 192 -19.47 26.68 -5.07
N GLU A 193 -18.81 27.17 -6.13
CA GLU A 193 -19.38 28.09 -7.11
C GLU A 193 -20.27 27.39 -8.15
N ILE A 194 -20.32 26.06 -8.16
CA ILE A 194 -21.02 25.28 -9.19
C ILE A 194 -22.28 24.63 -8.63
N MET A 195 -23.34 24.63 -9.42
CA MET A 195 -24.56 23.92 -9.07
C MET A 195 -24.34 22.42 -9.25
N LEU A 196 -24.52 21.67 -8.16
CA LEU A 196 -24.50 20.21 -8.14
C LEU A 196 -25.93 19.67 -8.06
N PHE A 197 -26.15 18.53 -8.71
CA PHE A 197 -27.42 17.80 -8.65
C PHE A 197 -27.19 16.34 -9.05
N HIS A 198 -28.20 15.49 -8.87
CA HIS A 198 -28.15 14.11 -9.36
C HIS A 198 -29.37 13.77 -10.21
N ASP A 199 -29.24 12.76 -11.08
CA ASP A 199 -30.34 12.27 -11.91
C ASP A 199 -31.16 11.16 -11.20
N GLN A 200 -32.16 10.62 -11.90
CA GLN A 200 -32.99 9.52 -11.42
C GLN A 200 -32.21 8.23 -11.10
N ASP A 201 -31.01 8.08 -11.65
CA ASP A 201 -30.15 6.92 -11.50
C ASP A 201 -29.05 7.14 -10.46
N LYS A 202 -29.17 8.20 -9.63
CA LYS A 202 -28.20 8.60 -8.59
C LYS A 202 -26.81 8.87 -9.16
N LYS A 203 -26.72 9.34 -10.40
CA LYS A 203 -25.49 9.84 -10.99
C LYS A 203 -25.35 11.32 -10.71
N GLY A 204 -24.19 11.74 -10.22
CA GLY A 204 -23.90 13.15 -9.89
C GLY A 204 -23.46 13.98 -11.11
N PHE A 205 -23.97 15.21 -11.18
CA PHE A 205 -23.69 16.17 -12.24
C PHE A 205 -23.26 17.52 -11.67
N ALA A 206 -22.45 18.22 -12.47
CA ALA A 206 -22.13 19.63 -12.30
C ALA A 206 -22.75 20.42 -13.45
N PHE A 207 -23.39 21.54 -13.14
CA PHE A 207 -23.84 22.48 -14.16
C PHE A 207 -22.73 23.50 -14.44
N LEU A 208 -22.07 23.37 -15.60
CA LEU A 208 -20.96 24.22 -16.02
C LEU A 208 -21.21 24.74 -17.43
N ASN A 209 -20.97 26.03 -17.66
CA ASN A 209 -21.11 26.67 -18.99
C ASN A 209 -22.47 26.34 -19.67
N ASN A 210 -23.55 26.40 -18.91
CA ASN A 210 -24.91 26.08 -19.35
C ASN A 210 -25.13 24.62 -19.80
N GLU A 211 -24.29 23.70 -19.34
CA GLU A 211 -24.35 22.28 -19.67
C GLU A 211 -24.34 21.44 -18.40
N ALA A 212 -25.19 20.42 -18.35
CA ALA A 212 -25.17 19.38 -17.33
C ALA A 212 -24.09 18.34 -17.66
N ILE A 213 -23.00 18.33 -16.90
CA ILE A 213 -21.84 17.47 -17.17
C ILE A 213 -21.67 16.47 -16.02
N PRO A 214 -21.50 15.15 -16.29
CA PRO A 214 -21.22 14.18 -15.25
C PRO A 214 -19.96 14.51 -14.45
N LEU A 215 -20.02 14.42 -13.11
CA LEU A 215 -18.91 14.77 -12.22
C LEU A 215 -17.64 13.97 -12.48
N ARG A 216 -17.76 12.67 -12.77
CA ARG A 216 -16.60 11.80 -13.09
C ARG A 216 -16.00 12.02 -14.48
N SER A 217 -16.57 12.89 -15.30
CA SER A 217 -16.11 13.12 -16.67
C SER A 217 -14.72 13.80 -16.72
N LYS A 218 -14.00 13.57 -17.81
CA LYS A 218 -12.72 14.26 -18.10
C LYS A 218 -12.89 15.79 -18.11
N LYS A 219 -14.03 16.28 -18.60
CA LYS A 219 -14.35 17.71 -18.73
C LYS A 219 -14.43 18.40 -17.36
N VAL A 220 -15.10 17.79 -16.37
CA VAL A 220 -15.15 18.32 -15.00
C VAL A 220 -13.77 18.26 -14.33
N LYS A 221 -13.02 17.15 -14.49
CA LYS A 221 -11.66 17.04 -13.95
C LYS A 221 -10.72 18.12 -14.52
N GLN A 222 -10.78 18.34 -15.83
CA GLN A 222 -9.99 19.38 -16.49
C GLN A 222 -10.40 20.79 -16.06
N TRP A 223 -11.71 21.03 -15.91
CA TRP A 223 -12.23 22.31 -15.43
C TRP A 223 -11.74 22.63 -14.02
N LEU A 224 -11.84 21.67 -13.09
CA LEU A 224 -11.34 21.81 -11.72
C LEU A 224 -9.82 22.05 -11.70
N ALA A 225 -9.07 21.29 -12.49
CA ALA A 225 -7.62 21.46 -12.58
C ALA A 225 -7.22 22.84 -13.11
N TYR A 226 -7.93 23.32 -14.14
CA TYR A 226 -7.71 24.64 -14.71
C TYR A 226 -8.04 25.76 -13.71
N LYS A 227 -9.19 25.69 -13.04
CA LYS A 227 -9.57 26.67 -12.01
C LYS A 227 -8.59 26.68 -10.85
N TYR A 228 -8.16 25.52 -10.39
CA TYR A 228 -7.15 25.41 -9.34
C TYR A 228 -5.83 26.07 -9.74
N PHE A 229 -5.38 25.84 -10.98
CA PHE A 229 -4.17 26.47 -11.50
C PHE A 229 -4.32 28.00 -11.59
N GLN A 230 -5.47 28.50 -12.03
CA GLN A 230 -5.74 29.95 -12.04
C GLN A 230 -5.68 30.57 -10.65
N THR A 231 -6.21 29.89 -9.63
CA THR A 231 -6.26 30.41 -8.25
C THR A 231 -4.91 30.31 -7.54
N THR A 232 -4.12 29.26 -7.81
CA THR A 232 -2.92 28.94 -7.02
C THR A 232 -1.59 29.11 -7.76
N GLY A 233 -1.62 29.24 -9.08
CA GLY A 233 -0.44 29.23 -9.94
C GLY A 233 0.27 27.88 -10.06
N LYS A 234 -0.26 26.81 -9.43
CA LYS A 234 0.33 25.47 -9.42
C LYS A 234 -0.71 24.44 -9.87
N PRO A 235 -0.31 23.36 -10.58
CA PRO A 235 -1.24 22.30 -10.92
C PRO A 235 -1.63 21.50 -9.66
N PRO A 236 -2.87 21.02 -9.55
CA PRO A 236 -3.23 20.08 -8.50
C PRO A 236 -2.66 18.70 -8.80
N ASN A 237 -2.42 17.91 -7.76
CA ASN A 237 -2.04 16.51 -7.91
C ASN A 237 -3.27 15.63 -8.25
N SER A 238 -3.02 14.44 -8.81
CA SER A 238 -4.08 13.54 -9.26
C SER A 238 -4.93 12.95 -8.13
N ASP A 239 -4.33 12.74 -6.95
CA ASP A 239 -5.03 12.16 -5.80
C ASP A 239 -6.06 13.15 -5.25
N SER A 240 -5.65 14.41 -5.01
CA SER A 240 -6.53 15.48 -4.53
C SER A 240 -7.66 15.79 -5.51
N LEU A 241 -7.40 15.74 -6.83
CA LEU A 241 -8.46 15.86 -7.84
C LEU A 241 -9.50 14.73 -7.72
N ASN A 242 -9.06 13.48 -7.57
CA ASN A 242 -9.98 12.36 -7.45
C ASN A 242 -10.74 12.41 -6.13
N GLN A 243 -10.10 12.78 -5.02
CA GLN A 243 -10.76 12.99 -3.73
C GLN A 243 -11.87 14.05 -3.82
N ALA A 244 -11.57 15.21 -4.43
CA ALA A 244 -12.57 16.27 -4.62
C ALA A 244 -13.76 15.76 -5.44
N ILE A 245 -13.54 15.03 -6.54
CA ILE A 245 -14.62 14.46 -7.36
C ILE A 245 -15.49 13.48 -6.55
N VAL A 246 -14.89 12.61 -5.74
CA VAL A 246 -15.63 11.65 -4.91
C VAL A 246 -16.54 12.38 -3.92
N VAL A 247 -16.02 13.42 -3.26
CA VAL A 247 -16.80 14.22 -2.30
C VAL A 247 -17.91 14.99 -3.01
N LEU A 248 -17.64 15.62 -4.16
CA LEU A 248 -18.65 16.35 -4.93
C LEU A 248 -19.77 15.43 -5.43
N GLU A 249 -19.43 14.21 -5.82
CA GLU A 249 -20.43 13.21 -6.23
C GLU A 249 -21.28 12.76 -5.04
N GLY A 250 -20.66 12.54 -3.87
CA GLY A 250 -21.39 12.30 -2.63
C GLY A 250 -22.37 13.43 -2.29
N LYS A 251 -21.90 14.68 -2.31
CA LYS A 251 -22.74 15.87 -2.07
C LYS A 251 -23.89 15.95 -3.08
N ALA A 252 -23.60 15.76 -4.37
CA ALA A 252 -24.61 15.77 -5.41
C ALA A 252 -25.72 14.75 -5.16
N ILE A 253 -25.36 13.53 -4.72
CA ILE A 253 -26.28 12.41 -4.52
C ILE A 253 -27.10 12.53 -3.21
N PHE A 254 -26.45 12.97 -2.13
CA PHE A 254 -27.02 12.91 -0.78
C PHE A 254 -27.50 14.25 -0.24
N GLU A 255 -26.97 15.38 -0.73
CA GLU A 255 -27.28 16.73 -0.24
C GLU A 255 -28.02 17.60 -1.26
N CYS A 256 -27.88 17.32 -2.57
CA CYS A 256 -28.48 18.15 -3.62
C CYS A 256 -29.78 17.57 -4.19
N SER A 257 -30.52 18.41 -4.91
CA SER A 257 -31.81 18.04 -5.51
C SER A 257 -31.64 17.02 -6.63
N GLN A 258 -32.62 16.12 -6.76
CA GLN A 258 -32.74 15.25 -7.93
C GLN A 258 -33.36 16.04 -9.09
N ILE A 259 -32.69 16.06 -10.25
CA ILE A 259 -33.22 16.63 -11.49
C ILE A 259 -33.32 15.50 -12.52
N LYS A 260 -34.54 15.25 -12.99
CA LYS A 260 -34.75 14.24 -14.04
C LYS A 260 -34.15 14.75 -15.35
N LEU A 261 -33.13 14.05 -15.83
CA LEU A 261 -32.51 14.34 -17.13
C LEU A 261 -33.24 13.56 -18.22
N PHE A 262 -33.58 14.26 -19.29
CA PHE A 262 -34.17 13.64 -20.48
C PHE A 262 -33.14 13.67 -21.61
N ASN A 263 -32.93 12.53 -22.28
CA ASN A 263 -32.05 12.46 -23.44
C ASN A 263 -32.65 13.26 -24.59
N ARG A 264 -32.12 14.46 -24.88
CA ARG A 264 -32.41 15.33 -26.06
C ARG A 264 -33.89 15.53 -26.44
N ILE A 265 -34.82 15.08 -25.62
CA ILE A 265 -36.26 15.15 -25.77
C ILE A 265 -36.82 15.44 -24.38
N ALA A 266 -37.00 16.70 -24.02
CA ALA A 266 -37.66 17.06 -22.76
C ALA A 266 -39.15 17.35 -23.03
N SER A 267 -40.05 16.75 -22.25
CA SER A 267 -41.50 16.94 -22.43
C SER A 267 -42.12 17.62 -21.20
N THR A 268 -42.95 18.65 -21.42
CA THR A 268 -43.92 19.17 -20.43
C THR A 268 -45.34 18.83 -20.89
N THR A 269 -46.36 19.17 -20.09
CA THR A 269 -47.76 18.75 -20.29
C THR A 269 -48.29 18.98 -21.72
N ASN A 270 -47.72 19.91 -22.49
CA ASN A 270 -48.09 20.18 -23.89
C ASN A 270 -46.91 20.55 -24.84
N VAL A 271 -45.64 20.37 -24.45
CA VAL A 271 -44.49 20.81 -25.29
C VAL A 271 -43.36 19.78 -25.27
N PHE A 272 -42.77 19.49 -26.44
CA PHE A 272 -41.56 18.69 -26.57
C PHE A 272 -40.40 19.58 -27.05
N TRP A 273 -39.28 19.55 -26.33
CA TRP A 273 -38.02 20.20 -26.68
C TRP A 273 -37.07 19.15 -27.25
N TYR A 274 -36.68 19.31 -28.52
CA TYR A 274 -35.75 18.41 -29.21
C TYR A 274 -34.44 19.15 -29.49
N ASP A 275 -33.33 18.62 -28.97
CA ASP A 275 -31.98 19.18 -29.17
C ASP A 275 -31.26 18.39 -30.28
N MET A 276 -31.03 19.02 -31.45
CA MET A 276 -30.30 18.43 -32.59
C MET A 276 -28.79 18.61 -32.43
#